data_AF-A0A1N7ITR9-F1
#
_entry.id   AF-A0A1N7ITR9-F1
#
_cell.length_a   1.000
_cell.length_b   1.000
_cell.length_c   1.000
_cell.angle_alpha   90.00
_cell.angle_beta   90.00
_cell.angle_gamma   90.00
#
_symmetry.space_group_name_H-M   'P 1'
#
loop_
_entity.id
_entity.type
_entity.pdbx_description
1 polymer ?
#
loop_
_entity_poly.entity_id
_entity_poly.type
_entity_poly.pdbx_seq_one_letter_code
_entity_poly.pdbx_strand_id
1 'polypeptide(L)'
;MLGLFNDEEKRKMMIEKTRRFLEKGFEKGKVGVQKAWEEYREERARRERDKAYEEDYEAEFRFREGDMDFRMLISAEEARLYERARRKLKEVKLVHSDPRIHHQWESKKYLTLHDYFTERIQHYYQRRNEDPVALHRTIRFCERQIEYAPVAVRAYRMDPYNFNLPEHPGYETLISLYEEVGEWHEALRLARKAKKQGWEGDWDARIRELEDRVGTS
;
A
#
# COMPACT_ATOMS: atom_id res chain seq x y z
N MET A 1 10.32 57.17 -54.80
CA MET A 1 10.92 56.39 -53.69
C MET A 1 9.84 55.63 -52.91
N LEU A 2 9.18 54.60 -53.47
CA LEU A 2 8.10 53.87 -52.77
C LEU A 2 8.04 52.35 -53.07
N GLY A 3 9.10 51.76 -53.64
CA GLY A 3 9.11 50.33 -54.04
C GLY A 3 9.97 49.40 -53.18
N LEU A 4 10.87 49.93 -52.35
CA LEU A 4 11.89 49.13 -51.65
C LEU A 4 11.54 48.80 -50.18
N PHE A 5 10.58 49.51 -49.57
CA PHE A 5 10.15 49.27 -48.19
C PHE A 5 9.20 48.07 -48.02
N ASN A 6 8.54 47.62 -49.09
CA ASN A 6 7.49 46.59 -49.04
C ASN A 6 8.06 45.15 -49.15
N ASP A 7 9.27 44.98 -49.68
CA ASP A 7 9.90 43.66 -49.87
C ASP A 7 10.69 43.19 -48.63
N GLU A 8 11.22 44.14 -47.87
CA GLU A 8 11.99 43.85 -46.65
C GLU A 8 11.09 43.45 -45.47
N GLU A 9 9.92 44.11 -45.33
CA GLU A 9 8.89 43.70 -44.38
C GLU A 9 8.28 42.33 -44.73
N LYS A 10 8.02 42.05 -46.01
CA LYS A 10 7.55 40.74 -46.46
C LYS A 10 8.56 39.63 -46.17
N ARG A 11 9.86 39.90 -46.38
CA ARG A 11 10.93 38.95 -46.01
C ARG A 11 11.00 38.73 -44.50
N LYS A 12 10.95 39.78 -43.68
CA LYS A 12 10.93 39.64 -42.21
C LYS A 12 9.71 38.84 -41.74
N MET A 13 8.52 39.14 -42.28
CA MET A 13 7.30 38.42 -41.96
C MET A 13 7.37 36.92 -42.37
N MET A 14 7.98 36.61 -43.52
CA MET A 14 8.19 35.22 -43.96
C MET A 14 9.20 34.48 -43.08
N ILE A 15 10.28 35.13 -42.66
CA ILE A 15 11.28 34.54 -41.75
C ILE A 15 10.66 34.29 -40.37
N GLU A 16 9.87 35.24 -39.85
CA GLU A 16 9.19 35.10 -38.56
C GLU A 16 8.11 34.01 -38.60
N LYS A 17 7.36 33.89 -39.70
CA LYS A 17 6.43 32.78 -39.92
C LYS A 17 7.14 31.43 -39.95
N THR A 18 8.25 31.34 -40.69
CA THR A 18 9.03 30.09 -40.80
C THR A 18 9.62 29.70 -39.44
N ARG A 19 10.13 30.68 -38.67
CA ARG A 19 10.62 30.47 -37.30
C ARG A 19 9.52 30.00 -36.36
N ARG A 20 8.34 30.63 -36.35
CA ARG A 20 7.18 30.17 -35.57
C ARG A 20 6.71 28.78 -35.96
N PHE A 21 6.81 28.42 -37.25
CA PHE A 21 6.42 27.10 -37.73
C PHE A 21 7.41 26.02 -37.26
N LEU A 22 8.71 26.33 -37.29
CA LEU A 22 9.78 25.46 -36.76
C LEU A 22 9.70 25.32 -35.24
N GLU A 23 9.49 26.41 -34.49
CA GLU A 23 9.30 26.40 -33.04
C GLU A 23 8.07 25.57 -32.64
N LYS A 24 6.92 25.75 -33.32
CA LYS A 24 5.73 24.92 -33.12
C LYS A 24 5.96 23.44 -33.47
N GLY A 25 6.75 23.15 -34.51
CA GLY A 25 7.14 21.78 -34.88
C GLY A 25 7.99 21.12 -33.80
N PHE A 26 8.93 21.87 -33.22
CA PHE A 26 9.82 21.41 -32.15
C PHE A 26 9.07 21.21 -30.82
N GLU A 27 8.15 22.10 -30.48
CA GLU A 27 7.26 21.95 -29.31
C GLU A 27 6.32 20.75 -29.47
N LYS A 28 5.68 20.57 -30.64
CA LYS A 28 4.87 19.38 -30.91
C LYS A 28 5.69 18.08 -30.84
N GLY A 29 6.93 18.10 -31.32
CA GLY A 29 7.86 16.97 -31.21
C GLY A 29 8.20 16.64 -29.75
N LYS A 30 8.49 17.64 -28.91
CA LYS A 30 8.73 17.45 -27.47
C LYS A 30 7.52 16.89 -26.73
N VAL A 31 6.32 17.41 -27.02
CA VAL A 31 5.07 16.93 -26.42
C VAL A 31 4.79 15.47 -26.84
N GLY A 32 5.02 15.11 -28.09
CA GLY A 32 4.88 13.73 -28.56
C GLY A 32 5.86 12.76 -27.89
N VAL A 33 7.11 13.18 -27.68
CA VAL A 33 8.11 12.38 -26.97
C VAL A 33 7.78 12.25 -25.49
N GLN A 34 7.36 13.32 -24.81
CA GLN A 34 6.91 13.25 -23.41
C GLN A 34 5.72 12.30 -23.24
N LYS A 35 4.73 12.41 -24.12
CA LYS A 35 3.55 11.53 -24.10
C LYS A 35 3.94 10.07 -24.33
N ALA A 36 4.84 9.78 -25.27
CA ALA A 36 5.35 8.43 -25.50
C ALA A 36 6.15 7.88 -24.30
N TRP A 37 6.88 8.74 -23.58
CA TRP A 37 7.56 8.37 -22.33
C TRP A 37 6.59 8.11 -21.18
N GLU A 38 5.51 8.89 -21.07
CA GLU A 38 4.43 8.67 -20.09
C GLU A 38 3.70 7.37 -20.38
N GLU A 39 3.29 7.12 -21.63
CA GLU A 39 2.66 5.88 -22.07
C GLU A 39 3.59 4.67 -21.84
N TYR A 40 4.88 4.78 -22.16
CA TYR A 40 5.87 3.73 -21.88
C TYR A 40 6.04 3.48 -20.38
N ARG A 41 6.08 4.55 -19.57
CA ARG A 41 6.18 4.45 -18.10
C ARG A 41 4.93 3.82 -17.50
N GLU A 42 3.76 4.15 -18.01
CA GLU A 42 2.47 3.60 -17.60
C GLU A 42 2.31 2.14 -18.02
N GLU A 43 2.74 1.76 -19.22
CA GLU A 43 2.74 0.39 -19.72
C GLU A 43 3.77 -0.49 -18.99
N ARG A 44 4.96 0.05 -18.70
CA ARG A 44 5.93 -0.60 -17.79
C ARG A 44 5.34 -0.75 -16.41
N ALA A 45 4.71 0.29 -15.87
CA ALA A 45 4.03 0.21 -14.59
C ALA A 45 2.91 -0.83 -14.60
N ARG A 46 2.12 -0.93 -15.67
CA ARG A 46 1.09 -1.96 -15.83
C ARG A 46 1.69 -3.35 -15.77
N ARG A 47 2.74 -3.63 -16.56
CA ARG A 47 3.41 -4.94 -16.54
C ARG A 47 4.06 -5.26 -15.20
N GLU A 48 4.67 -4.27 -14.55
CA GLU A 48 5.24 -4.46 -13.22
C GLU A 48 4.16 -4.61 -12.15
N ARG A 49 2.98 -4.01 -12.32
CA ARG A 49 1.80 -4.26 -11.48
C ARG A 49 1.26 -5.66 -11.70
N ASP A 50 1.08 -6.08 -12.95
CA ASP A 50 0.60 -7.42 -13.28
C ASP A 50 1.53 -8.49 -12.69
N LYS A 51 2.85 -8.32 -12.87
CA LYS A 51 3.87 -9.14 -12.19
C LYS A 51 3.85 -8.99 -10.68
N ALA A 52 3.57 -7.80 -10.16
CA ALA A 52 3.45 -7.62 -8.73
C ALA A 52 2.23 -8.38 -8.20
N TYR A 53 1.13 -8.50 -8.95
CA TYR A 53 -0.07 -9.27 -8.60
C TYR A 53 0.11 -10.78 -8.81
N GLU A 54 0.94 -11.22 -9.75
CA GLU A 54 1.46 -12.61 -9.89
C GLU A 54 2.47 -12.96 -8.78
N GLU A 55 2.08 -12.81 -7.50
CA GLU A 55 2.83 -13.51 -6.46
C GLU A 55 2.47 -14.98 -6.50
N ASP A 56 3.49 -15.80 -6.71
CA ASP A 56 3.42 -17.24 -6.50
C ASP A 56 3.16 -17.48 -5.00
N TYR A 57 1.89 -17.58 -4.63
CA TYR A 57 1.49 -18.06 -3.33
C TYR A 57 1.82 -19.55 -3.24
N GLU A 58 3.02 -19.83 -2.72
CA GLU A 58 3.57 -21.17 -2.67
C GLU A 58 3.11 -21.97 -1.44
N ALA A 59 2.47 -21.33 -0.46
CA ALA A 59 2.06 -22.00 0.78
C ALA A 59 0.73 -21.49 1.34
N GLU A 60 0.09 -22.34 2.15
CA GLU A 60 -1.11 -21.98 2.92
C GLU A 60 -0.76 -21.87 4.41
N PHE A 61 -1.00 -20.70 4.97
CA PHE A 61 -0.99 -20.48 6.40
C PHE A 61 -2.30 -20.99 6.99
N ARG A 62 -2.22 -21.75 8.10
CA ARG A 62 -3.39 -22.20 8.86
C ARG A 62 -3.24 -21.85 10.33
N PHE A 63 -4.28 -21.25 10.91
CA PHE A 63 -4.39 -21.00 12.33
C PHE A 63 -5.68 -21.61 12.86
N ARG A 64 -5.59 -22.39 13.93
CA ARG A 64 -6.73 -22.99 14.61
C ARG A 64 -6.67 -22.77 16.10
N GLU A 65 -7.69 -22.15 16.65
CA GLU A 65 -7.86 -21.93 18.09
C GLU A 65 -9.35 -21.89 18.42
N GLY A 66 -9.81 -22.83 19.26
CA GLY A 66 -11.22 -22.94 19.61
C GLY A 66 -12.12 -23.14 18.39
N ASP A 67 -13.03 -22.20 18.17
CA ASP A 67 -13.99 -22.14 17.05
C ASP A 67 -13.42 -21.48 15.78
N MET A 68 -12.22 -20.91 15.84
CA MET A 68 -11.60 -20.20 14.72
C MET A 68 -10.75 -21.16 13.87
N ASP A 69 -11.12 -21.35 12.60
CA ASP A 69 -10.28 -21.96 11.54
C ASP A 69 -9.98 -20.89 10.49
N PHE A 70 -8.78 -20.32 10.55
CA PHE A 70 -8.32 -19.29 9.63
C PHE A 70 -7.31 -19.89 8.64
N ARG A 71 -7.48 -19.53 7.36
CA ARG A 71 -6.58 -19.93 6.28
C ARG A 71 -6.28 -18.73 5.40
N MET A 72 -5.04 -18.62 4.97
CA MET A 72 -4.58 -17.53 4.11
C MET A 72 -3.44 -18.04 3.24
N LEU A 73 -3.44 -17.64 1.98
CA LEU A 73 -2.33 -17.92 1.08
C LEU A 73 -1.17 -16.97 1.36
N ILE A 74 0.02 -17.54 1.50
CA ILE A 74 1.24 -16.82 1.84
C ILE A 74 2.34 -17.11 0.82
N SER A 75 3.19 -16.11 0.58
CA SER A 75 4.33 -16.23 -0.32
C SER A 75 5.42 -17.12 0.27
N ALA A 76 6.36 -17.54 -0.57
CA ALA A 76 7.54 -18.29 -0.14
C ALA A 76 8.34 -17.56 0.97
N GLU A 77 8.43 -16.23 0.88
CA GLU A 77 9.14 -15.39 1.85
C GLU A 77 8.42 -15.38 3.21
N GLU A 78 7.10 -15.17 3.20
CA GLU A 78 6.25 -15.17 4.39
C GLU A 78 6.27 -16.54 5.08
N ALA A 79 6.22 -17.63 4.30
CA ALA A 79 6.32 -18.98 4.83
C ALA A 79 7.68 -19.22 5.54
N ARG A 80 8.78 -18.75 4.95
CA ARG A 80 10.12 -18.83 5.57
C ARG A 80 10.21 -17.98 6.84
N LEU A 81 9.59 -16.79 6.86
CA LEU A 81 9.51 -15.94 8.05
C LEU A 81 8.79 -16.67 9.19
N TYR A 82 7.61 -17.23 8.91
CA TYR A 82 6.83 -17.96 9.90
C TYR A 82 7.57 -19.21 10.42
N GLU A 83 8.19 -20.00 9.54
CA GLU A 83 8.95 -21.20 9.93
C GLU A 83 10.22 -20.86 10.74
N ARG A 84 10.85 -19.70 10.50
CA ARG A 84 11.93 -19.21 11.37
C ARG A 84 11.41 -18.89 12.77
N ALA A 85 10.29 -18.17 12.88
CA ALA A 85 9.71 -17.84 14.18
C ALA A 85 9.24 -19.09 14.94
N ARG A 86 8.67 -20.07 14.23
CA ARG A 86 8.28 -21.37 14.78
C ARG A 86 9.47 -22.17 15.31
N ARG A 87 10.59 -22.22 14.58
CA ARG A 87 11.84 -22.83 15.07
C ARG A 87 12.35 -22.13 16.32
N LYS A 88 12.29 -20.80 16.35
CA LYS A 88 12.73 -20.04 17.52
C LYS A 88 11.90 -20.34 18.77
N LEU A 89 10.59 -20.47 18.63
CA LEU A 89 9.72 -20.92 19.73
C LEU A 89 10.13 -22.31 20.27
N LYS A 90 10.47 -23.25 19.38
CA LYS A 90 10.93 -24.59 19.81
C LYS A 90 12.22 -24.51 20.62
N GLU A 91 13.20 -23.72 20.15
CA GLU A 91 14.45 -23.49 20.89
C GLU A 91 14.20 -22.91 22.28
N VAL A 92 13.34 -21.88 22.37
CA VAL A 92 12.99 -21.24 23.65
C VAL A 92 12.33 -22.22 24.61
N LYS A 93 11.42 -23.08 24.13
CA LYS A 93 10.77 -24.11 24.95
C LYS A 93 11.75 -25.16 25.50
N LEU A 94 12.91 -25.36 24.87
CA LEU A 94 13.95 -26.26 25.37
C LEU A 94 14.83 -25.62 26.44
N VAL A 95 15.05 -24.30 26.35
CA VAL A 95 15.99 -23.58 27.23
C VAL A 95 15.30 -22.98 28.45
N HIS A 96 14.09 -22.47 28.29
CA HIS A 96 13.33 -21.81 29.35
C HIS A 96 12.21 -22.71 29.85
N SER A 97 12.00 -22.77 31.17
CA SER A 97 10.90 -23.52 31.78
C SER A 97 9.67 -22.66 32.11
N ASP A 98 9.79 -21.33 32.09
CA ASP A 98 8.71 -20.41 32.46
C ASP A 98 7.59 -20.41 31.39
N PRO A 99 6.34 -20.78 31.76
CA PRO A 99 5.20 -20.74 30.84
C PRO A 99 4.91 -19.36 30.26
N ARG A 100 5.18 -18.27 31.00
CA ARG A 100 4.95 -16.89 30.52
C ARG A 100 5.85 -16.58 29.33
N ILE A 101 7.11 -17.01 29.40
CA ILE A 101 8.06 -16.89 28.29
C ILE A 101 7.54 -17.69 27.09
N HIS A 102 7.03 -18.90 27.30
CA HIS A 102 6.48 -19.71 26.20
C HIS A 102 5.30 -19.03 25.52
N HIS A 103 4.35 -18.48 26.29
CA HIS A 103 3.20 -17.75 25.76
C HIS A 103 3.62 -16.48 24.99
N GLN A 104 4.58 -15.73 25.52
CA GLN A 104 5.13 -14.56 24.81
C GLN A 104 5.75 -14.96 23.46
N TRP A 105 6.56 -16.01 23.43
CA TRP A 105 7.18 -16.46 22.17
C TRP A 105 6.17 -17.10 21.21
N GLU A 106 5.10 -17.69 21.73
CA GLU A 106 3.98 -18.19 20.94
C GLU A 106 3.20 -17.05 20.28
N SER A 107 2.95 -15.96 21.02
CA SER A 107 2.42 -14.72 20.47
C SER A 107 3.32 -14.18 19.35
N LYS A 108 4.62 -13.98 19.63
CA LYS A 108 5.61 -13.46 18.65
C LYS A 108 5.67 -14.27 17.36
N LYS A 109 5.53 -15.59 17.44
CA LYS A 109 5.48 -16.47 16.26
C LYS A 109 4.36 -16.06 15.29
N TYR A 110 3.17 -15.75 15.80
CA TYR A 110 2.05 -15.33 14.96
C TYR A 110 2.14 -13.85 14.58
N LEU A 111 2.67 -12.98 15.46
CA LEU A 111 2.85 -11.57 15.15
C LEU A 111 3.91 -11.31 14.09
N THR A 112 4.86 -12.23 13.87
CA THR A 112 5.92 -12.08 12.84
C THR A 112 5.36 -11.74 11.44
N LEU A 113 4.24 -12.35 11.03
CA LEU A 113 3.62 -12.03 9.73
C LEU A 113 2.95 -10.66 9.74
N HIS A 114 2.27 -10.31 10.84
CA HIS A 114 1.65 -9.01 11.01
C HIS A 114 2.70 -7.88 10.97
N ASP A 115 3.81 -8.05 11.68
CA ASP A 115 4.92 -7.10 11.73
C ASP A 115 5.60 -6.96 10.37
N TYR A 116 5.79 -8.08 9.67
CA TYR A 116 6.28 -8.07 8.30
C TYR A 116 5.38 -7.24 7.36
N PHE A 117 4.05 -7.40 7.45
CA PHE A 117 3.13 -6.57 6.66
C PHE A 117 3.25 -5.09 7.02
N THR A 118 3.39 -4.74 8.30
CA THR A 118 3.65 -3.35 8.74
C THR A 118 4.90 -2.78 8.06
N GLU A 119 6.02 -3.51 8.11
CA GLU A 119 7.29 -3.08 7.49
C GLU A 119 7.12 -2.85 5.99
N ARG A 120 6.40 -3.74 5.29
CA ARG A 120 6.13 -3.61 3.85
C ARG A 120 5.23 -2.42 3.54
N ILE A 121 4.16 -2.21 4.30
CA ILE A 121 3.27 -1.04 4.14
C ILE A 121 4.09 0.24 4.25
N GLN A 122 4.88 0.39 5.31
CA GLN A 122 5.71 1.58 5.53
C GLN A 122 6.72 1.79 4.40
N HIS A 123 7.41 0.72 3.98
CA HIS A 123 8.39 0.79 2.90
C HIS A 123 7.79 1.28 1.58
N TYR A 124 6.65 0.73 1.17
CA TYR A 124 6.03 1.08 -0.10
C TYR A 124 5.26 2.40 -0.03
N TYR A 125 4.61 2.72 1.09
CA TYR A 125 3.83 3.95 1.23
C TYR A 125 4.69 5.21 1.11
N GLN A 126 5.92 5.17 1.65
CA GLN A 126 6.90 6.25 1.51
C GLN A 126 7.26 6.53 0.03
N ARG A 127 7.18 5.51 -0.81
CA ARG A 127 7.59 5.55 -2.23
C ARG A 127 6.39 5.64 -3.19
N ARG A 128 5.17 5.77 -2.67
CA ARG A 128 3.92 5.63 -3.43
C ARG A 128 3.78 6.63 -4.60
N ASN A 129 4.41 7.79 -4.50
CA ASN A 129 4.38 8.84 -5.52
C ASN A 129 5.55 8.77 -6.51
N GLU A 130 6.58 7.98 -6.22
CA GLU A 130 7.81 7.90 -7.01
C GLU A 130 7.85 6.63 -7.88
N ASP A 131 7.44 5.52 -7.27
CA ASP A 131 7.40 4.21 -7.88
C ASP A 131 5.96 3.86 -8.26
N PRO A 132 5.67 3.65 -9.56
CA PRO A 132 4.32 3.45 -10.04
C PRO A 132 3.69 2.11 -9.61
N VAL A 133 4.45 1.24 -8.93
CA VAL A 133 3.98 -0.02 -8.33
C VAL A 133 3.84 0.10 -6.81
N ALA A 134 4.50 1.08 -6.17
CA ALA A 134 4.53 1.19 -4.72
C ALA A 134 3.16 1.47 -4.10
N LEU A 135 2.31 2.28 -4.74
CA LEU A 135 0.93 2.46 -4.28
C LEU A 135 0.16 1.13 -4.27
N HIS A 136 0.24 0.36 -5.35
CA HIS A 136 -0.42 -0.94 -5.45
C HIS A 136 0.10 -1.94 -4.41
N ARG A 137 1.42 -1.99 -4.21
CA ARG A 137 2.06 -2.79 -3.17
C ARG A 137 1.57 -2.38 -1.78
N THR A 138 1.45 -1.07 -1.52
CA THR A 138 0.93 -0.56 -0.25
C THR A 138 -0.48 -1.07 0.00
N ILE A 139 -1.39 -0.85 -0.96
CA ILE A 139 -2.80 -1.30 -0.85
C ILE A 139 -2.84 -2.80 -0.58
N ARG A 140 -2.10 -3.60 -1.36
CA ARG A 140 -2.03 -5.05 -1.17
C ARG A 140 -1.57 -5.44 0.23
N PHE A 141 -0.48 -4.87 0.73
CA PHE A 141 -0.01 -5.22 2.08
C PHE A 141 -0.97 -4.75 3.17
N CYS A 142 -1.68 -3.63 2.97
CA CYS A 142 -2.77 -3.22 3.86
C CYS A 142 -3.89 -4.27 3.88
N GLU A 143 -4.35 -4.72 2.70
CA GLU A 143 -5.37 -5.76 2.57
C GLU A 143 -4.92 -7.08 3.22
N ARG A 144 -3.68 -7.51 2.98
CA ARG A 144 -3.11 -8.72 3.60
C ARG A 144 -3.07 -8.60 5.13
N GLN A 145 -2.66 -7.46 5.65
CA GLN A 145 -2.64 -7.24 7.10
C GLN A 145 -4.05 -7.26 7.70
N ILE A 146 -5.02 -6.63 7.02
CA ILE A 146 -6.43 -6.61 7.42
C ILE A 146 -7.07 -8.02 7.35
N GLU A 147 -6.71 -8.82 6.35
CA GLU A 147 -7.10 -10.23 6.24
C GLU A 147 -6.56 -11.04 7.43
N TYR A 148 -5.29 -10.83 7.77
CA TYR A 148 -4.61 -11.50 8.88
C TYR A 148 -5.01 -11.00 10.28
N ALA A 149 -5.69 -9.85 10.37
CA ALA A 149 -6.06 -9.18 11.61
C ALA A 149 -6.71 -10.10 12.68
N PRO A 150 -7.64 -11.03 12.35
CA PRO A 150 -8.20 -11.93 13.36
C PRO A 150 -7.14 -12.77 14.09
N VAL A 151 -6.12 -13.25 13.39
CA VAL A 151 -5.01 -14.02 13.97
C VAL A 151 -4.13 -13.10 14.82
N ALA A 152 -3.83 -11.91 14.33
CA ALA A 152 -3.04 -10.92 15.08
C ALA A 152 -3.73 -10.52 16.40
N VAL A 153 -5.05 -10.30 16.39
CA VAL A 153 -5.82 -10.01 17.62
C VAL A 153 -5.67 -11.14 18.65
N ARG A 154 -5.78 -12.41 18.22
CA ARG A 154 -5.56 -13.56 19.11
C ARG A 154 -4.14 -13.58 19.63
N ALA A 155 -3.15 -13.39 18.77
CA ALA A 155 -1.75 -13.38 19.13
C ALA A 155 -1.41 -12.28 20.15
N TYR A 156 -1.90 -11.05 19.98
CA TYR A 156 -1.70 -9.98 20.97
C TYR A 156 -2.31 -10.34 22.33
N ARG A 157 -3.49 -10.96 22.35
CA ARG A 157 -4.13 -11.43 23.60
C ARG A 157 -3.43 -12.60 24.27
N MET A 158 -2.57 -13.34 23.56
CA MET A 158 -1.73 -14.39 24.14
C MET A 158 -0.50 -13.85 24.86
N ASP A 159 -0.07 -12.62 24.57
CA ASP A 159 1.13 -12.06 25.18
C ASP A 159 0.85 -11.67 26.65
N PRO A 160 1.50 -12.30 27.64
CA PRO A 160 1.25 -11.99 29.05
C PRO A 160 1.73 -10.59 29.47
N TYR A 161 2.46 -9.88 28.60
CA TYR A 161 2.98 -8.54 28.86
C TYR A 161 2.24 -7.44 28.08
N ASN A 162 1.30 -7.81 27.20
CA ASN A 162 0.53 -6.84 26.43
C ASN A 162 -0.97 -6.94 26.74
N PHE A 163 -1.60 -5.81 27.05
CA PHE A 163 -2.99 -5.75 27.48
C PHE A 163 -3.91 -5.11 26.44
N ASN A 164 -3.35 -4.37 25.48
CA ASN A 164 -4.11 -3.62 24.49
C ASN A 164 -3.65 -3.98 23.07
N LEU A 165 -4.56 -3.85 22.10
CA LEU A 165 -4.19 -3.93 20.69
C LEU A 165 -3.51 -2.61 20.30
N PRO A 166 -2.41 -2.64 19.54
CA PRO A 166 -1.74 -1.43 19.08
C PRO A 166 -2.54 -0.74 17.95
N GLU A 167 -2.00 0.36 17.42
CA GLU A 167 -2.44 0.90 16.14
C GLU A 167 -2.27 -0.14 15.02
N HIS A 168 -3.13 -0.08 13.99
CA HIS A 168 -3.11 -1.03 12.88
C HIS A 168 -2.79 -0.34 11.54
N PRO A 169 -1.51 -0.33 11.11
CA PRO A 169 -1.05 0.44 9.95
C PRO A 169 -1.82 0.17 8.66
N GLY A 170 -2.26 -1.07 8.45
CA GLY A 170 -3.05 -1.45 7.27
C GLY A 170 -4.43 -0.81 7.22
N TYR A 171 -5.09 -0.60 8.37
CA TYR A 171 -6.37 0.11 8.40
C TYR A 171 -6.12 1.60 8.21
N GLU A 172 -5.22 2.17 8.99
CA GLU A 172 -4.89 3.61 8.95
C GLU A 172 -4.52 4.06 7.54
N THR A 173 -3.57 3.36 6.92
CA THR A 173 -3.06 3.71 5.58
C THR A 173 -4.13 3.53 4.52
N LEU A 174 -4.88 2.41 4.53
CA LEU A 174 -5.88 2.13 3.50
C LEU A 174 -7.08 3.08 3.60
N ILE A 175 -7.51 3.43 4.81
CA ILE A 175 -8.56 4.44 5.02
C ILE A 175 -8.09 5.79 4.47
N SER A 176 -6.87 6.23 4.78
CA SER A 176 -6.33 7.48 4.22
C SER A 176 -6.23 7.46 2.70
N LEU A 177 -5.82 6.34 2.10
CA LEU A 177 -5.80 6.21 0.64
C LEU A 177 -7.21 6.31 0.01
N TYR A 178 -8.24 5.75 0.64
CA TYR A 178 -9.62 5.92 0.18
C TYR A 178 -10.13 7.35 0.36
N GLU A 179 -9.77 8.02 1.47
CA GLU A 179 -10.08 9.43 1.70
C GLU A 179 -9.45 10.33 0.63
N GLU A 180 -8.20 10.07 0.22
CA GLU A 180 -7.50 10.82 -0.84
C GLU A 180 -8.25 10.80 -2.19
N VAL A 181 -8.92 9.70 -2.52
CA VAL A 181 -9.66 9.54 -3.79
C VAL A 181 -11.18 9.74 -3.65
N GLY A 182 -11.66 10.11 -2.45
CA GLY A 182 -13.08 10.38 -2.21
C GLY A 182 -13.96 9.14 -2.07
N GLU A 183 -13.38 7.97 -1.84
CA GLU A 183 -14.10 6.70 -1.62
C GLU A 183 -14.58 6.57 -0.16
N TRP A 184 -15.43 7.51 0.26
CA TRP A 184 -15.83 7.71 1.67
C TRP A 184 -16.53 6.50 2.29
N HIS A 185 -17.30 5.74 1.50
CA HIS A 185 -18.02 4.57 1.98
C HIS A 185 -17.07 3.43 2.37
N GLU A 186 -16.02 3.19 1.58
CA GLU A 186 -15.02 2.16 1.88
C GLU A 186 -14.14 2.56 3.07
N ALA A 187 -13.73 3.83 3.13
CA ALA A 187 -13.07 4.40 4.30
C ALA A 187 -13.89 4.18 5.58
N LEU A 188 -15.18 4.52 5.56
CA LEU A 188 -16.09 4.35 6.70
C LEU A 188 -16.25 2.87 7.10
N ARG A 189 -16.40 1.98 6.12
CA ARG A 189 -16.52 0.53 6.35
C ARG A 189 -15.28 -0.01 7.07
N LEU A 190 -14.09 0.39 6.64
CA LEU A 190 -12.83 -0.02 7.24
C LEU A 190 -12.65 0.55 8.66
N ALA A 191 -12.95 1.84 8.87
CA ALA A 191 -12.87 2.47 10.19
C ALA A 191 -13.77 1.77 11.22
N ARG A 192 -15.02 1.48 10.83
CA ARG A 192 -15.96 0.70 11.67
C ARG A 192 -15.44 -0.71 11.97
N LYS A 193 -14.82 -1.36 10.99
CA LYS A 193 -14.23 -2.70 11.18
C LYS A 193 -13.04 -2.67 12.15
N ALA A 194 -12.14 -1.69 12.02
CA ALA A 194 -11.00 -1.50 12.91
C ALA A 194 -11.47 -1.28 14.36
N LYS A 195 -12.43 -0.35 14.55
CA LYS A 195 -13.07 -0.09 15.85
C LYS A 195 -13.69 -1.34 16.46
N LYS A 196 -14.48 -2.09 15.68
CA LYS A 196 -15.15 -3.31 16.13
C LYS A 196 -14.15 -4.38 16.58
N GLN A 197 -12.98 -4.45 15.96
CA GLN A 197 -11.92 -5.38 16.34
C GLN A 197 -11.15 -4.92 17.60
N GLY A 198 -11.26 -3.64 17.96
CA GLY A 198 -10.67 -3.05 19.16
C GLY A 198 -9.23 -2.58 18.96
N TRP A 199 -8.80 -2.36 17.72
CA TRP A 199 -7.49 -1.75 17.44
C TRP A 199 -7.42 -0.35 18.05
N GLU A 200 -6.24 0.07 18.50
CA GLU A 200 -6.03 1.42 19.01
C GLU A 200 -6.13 2.45 17.88
N GLY A 201 -6.64 3.64 18.21
CA GLY A 201 -6.88 4.74 17.26
C GLY A 201 -8.12 5.57 17.64
N ASP A 202 -8.21 6.81 17.15
CA ASP A 202 -9.38 7.68 17.32
C ASP A 202 -10.47 7.36 16.30
N TRP A 203 -10.93 6.11 16.31
CA TRP A 203 -11.93 5.63 15.37
C TRP A 203 -13.27 6.33 15.52
N ASP A 204 -13.60 6.77 16.73
CA ASP A 204 -14.86 7.46 17.02
C ASP A 204 -14.95 8.84 16.38
N ALA A 205 -13.88 9.63 16.43
CA ALA A 205 -13.84 10.89 15.70
C ALA A 205 -13.82 10.65 14.19
N ARG A 206 -12.95 9.73 13.72
CA ARG A 206 -12.80 9.46 12.28
C ARG A 206 -14.09 8.93 11.64
N ILE A 207 -14.83 8.05 12.32
CA ILE A 207 -16.13 7.56 11.83
C ILE A 207 -17.13 8.70 11.68
N ARG A 208 -17.21 9.64 12.63
CA ARG A 208 -18.13 10.78 12.53
C ARG A 208 -17.82 11.67 11.33
N GLU A 209 -16.54 12.00 11.13
CA GLU A 209 -16.11 12.80 9.98
C GLU A 209 -16.44 12.12 8.63
N LEU A 210 -16.25 10.80 8.56
CA LEU A 210 -16.57 10.01 7.37
C LEU A 210 -18.08 9.89 7.14
N GLU A 211 -18.88 9.77 8.20
CA GLU A 211 -20.36 9.77 8.10
C GLU A 211 -20.88 11.09 7.54
N ASP A 212 -20.34 12.22 7.97
CA ASP A 212 -20.68 13.54 7.42
C ASP A 212 -20.36 13.60 5.92
N ARG A 213 -19.16 13.16 5.51
CA ARG A 213 -18.76 13.13 4.09
C ARG A 213 -19.67 12.24 3.24
N VAL A 214 -20.02 11.07 3.72
CA VAL A 214 -20.97 10.15 3.05
C VAL A 214 -22.34 10.80 2.90
N GLY A 215 -22.85 11.49 3.93
CA GLY A 215 -24.14 12.18 3.88
C GLY A 215 -24.17 13.41 2.96
N THR A 216 -23.01 13.90 2.51
CA THR A 216 -22.91 15.04 1.57
C THR A 216 -22.63 14.62 0.12
N SER A 217 -22.37 13.33 -0.13
CA SER A 217 -22.04 12.76 -1.45
C SER A 217 -23.28 12.22 -2.15
#